data_AF-A0A4U2FB82-F1
#
_entry.id   AF-A0A4U2FB82-F1
#
_cell.length_a   1.000
_cell.length_b   1.000
_cell.length_c   1.000
_cell.angle_alpha   90.00
_cell.angle_beta   90.00
_cell.angle_gamma   90.00
#
_symmetry.space_group_name_H-M   'P 1'
#
loop_
_entity.id
_entity.type
_entity.pdbx_description
1 polymer ?
#
loop_
_entity_poly.entity_id
_entity_poly.type
_entity_poly.pdbx_seq_one_letter_code
_entity_poly.pdbx_strand_id
1 'polypeptide(L)'
;MLSISLFLVAFLNILLFIIYGFSDTPGVAYDIDYRVEDVASDYCGRSKSQIYFDDNKFEMKSVVEEITPNNEKLYFETQKKGTYLSLSENVYSMSFTEHTSNFIGNKRLPETPIINSFYSAERYLPNRNLIEIKHRSENYLILISFINGGQILALERH
;
A
#
# COMPACT_ATOMS: atom_id res chain seq x y z
N MET A 1 -6.44 48.67 -14.25
CA MET A 1 -5.65 47.42 -14.07
C MET A 1 -6.00 46.64 -12.80
N LEU A 2 -6.51 47.27 -11.73
CA LEU A 2 -6.94 46.55 -10.51
C LEU A 2 -8.15 45.61 -10.72
N SER A 3 -9.09 45.97 -11.60
CA SER A 3 -10.34 45.23 -11.84
C SER A 3 -10.13 43.89 -12.55
N ILE A 4 -9.18 43.81 -13.49
CA ILE A 4 -8.85 42.57 -14.22
C ILE A 4 -8.17 41.56 -13.28
N SER A 5 -7.36 42.04 -12.34
CA SER A 5 -6.68 41.20 -11.35
C SER A 5 -7.67 40.57 -10.35
N LEU A 6 -8.66 41.33 -9.88
CA LEU A 6 -9.74 40.79 -9.04
C LEU A 6 -10.60 39.75 -9.77
N PHE A 7 -10.85 39.94 -11.06
CA PHE A 7 -11.61 38.99 -11.87
C PHE A 7 -10.86 37.66 -12.08
N LEU A 8 -9.55 37.73 -12.32
CA LEU A 8 -8.66 36.56 -12.44
C LEU A 8 -8.58 35.77 -11.12
N VAL A 9 -8.47 36.46 -9.99
CA VAL A 9 -8.46 35.81 -8.67
C VAL A 9 -9.79 35.14 -8.37
N ALA A 10 -10.93 35.78 -8.70
CA ALA A 10 -12.25 35.18 -8.52
C ALA A 10 -12.43 33.91 -9.38
N PHE A 11 -11.97 33.94 -10.64
CA PHE A 11 -12.03 32.79 -11.54
C PHE A 11 -11.16 31.61 -11.06
N LEU A 12 -9.97 31.89 -10.53
CA LEU A 12 -9.10 30.87 -9.96
C LEU A 12 -9.72 30.20 -8.72
N ASN A 13 -10.36 30.98 -7.85
CA ASN A 13 -11.04 30.46 -6.67
C ASN A 13 -12.26 29.61 -7.05
N ILE A 14 -13.04 30.02 -8.05
CA ILE A 14 -14.17 29.22 -8.57
C ILE A 14 -13.66 27.92 -9.19
N LEU A 15 -12.58 27.96 -9.96
CA LEU A 15 -11.96 26.76 -10.55
C LEU A 15 -11.46 25.79 -9.46
N LEU A 16 -10.82 26.31 -8.40
CA LEU A 16 -10.39 25.51 -7.25
C LEU A 16 -11.58 24.90 -6.50
N PHE A 17 -12.68 25.64 -6.36
CA PHE A 17 -13.93 25.15 -5.76
C PHE A 17 -14.57 24.04 -6.61
N ILE A 18 -14.51 24.17 -7.94
CA ILE A 18 -14.98 23.16 -8.87
C ILE A 18 -14.12 21.89 -8.79
N ILE A 19 -12.79 22.03 -8.73
CA ILE A 19 -11.87 20.90 -8.56
C ILE A 19 -12.10 20.19 -7.22
N TYR A 20 -12.28 20.95 -6.13
CA TYR A 20 -12.64 20.39 -4.83
C TYR A 20 -14.04 19.75 -4.81
N GLY A 21 -15.00 20.33 -5.55
CA GLY A 21 -16.36 19.80 -5.66
C GLY A 21 -16.50 18.59 -6.59
N PHE A 22 -15.47 18.23 -7.35
CA PHE A 22 -15.41 17.02 -8.19
C PHE A 22 -14.55 15.90 -7.58
N SER A 23 -13.83 16.15 -6.49
CA SER A 23 -13.03 15.15 -5.77
C SER A 23 -13.83 14.68 -4.55
N ASP A 24 -14.75 13.74 -4.77
CA ASP A 24 -15.70 13.30 -3.74
C ASP A 24 -15.08 12.48 -2.59
N THR A 25 -13.77 12.20 -2.63
CA THR A 25 -13.03 11.78 -1.44
C THR A 25 -11.58 12.20 -1.59
N PRO A 26 -11.00 12.98 -0.65
CA PRO A 26 -9.56 13.22 -0.67
C PRO A 26 -8.86 11.87 -0.53
N GLY A 27 -7.83 11.66 -1.35
CA GLY A 27 -7.02 10.46 -1.24
C GLY A 27 -6.43 10.35 0.17
N VAL A 28 -6.32 9.11 0.65
CA VAL A 28 -5.88 8.80 2.02
C VAL A 28 -4.62 7.96 1.97
N ALA A 29 -3.64 8.32 2.80
CA ALA A 29 -2.41 7.56 2.95
C ALA A 29 -2.42 6.73 4.24
N TYR A 30 -1.80 5.56 4.19
CA TYR A 30 -1.60 4.71 5.34
C TYR A 30 -0.18 4.18 5.44
N ASP A 31 0.34 4.15 6.65
CA ASP A 31 1.64 3.56 6.97
C ASP A 31 1.46 2.21 7.70
N ILE A 32 2.33 1.26 7.39
CA ILE A 32 2.35 -0.10 7.95
C ILE A 32 3.80 -0.48 8.27
N ASP A 33 4.04 -0.97 9.48
CA ASP A 33 5.30 -1.61 9.86
C ASP A 33 4.99 -2.97 10.47
N TYR A 34 5.53 -4.04 9.87
CA TYR A 34 5.39 -5.38 10.40
C TYR A 34 6.69 -6.16 10.35
N ARG A 35 6.80 -7.10 11.29
CA ARG A 35 7.90 -8.06 11.38
C ARG A 35 7.34 -9.47 11.28
N VAL A 36 8.02 -10.33 10.53
CA VAL A 36 7.73 -11.75 10.39
C VAL A 36 8.94 -12.51 10.93
N GLU A 37 8.68 -13.43 11.84
CA GLU A 37 9.66 -14.37 12.37
C GLU A 37 9.14 -15.78 12.10
N ASP A 38 10.02 -16.69 11.72
CA ASP A 38 9.71 -18.12 11.71
C ASP A 38 10.13 -18.71 13.06
N VAL A 39 9.28 -19.54 13.65
CA VAL A 39 9.60 -20.22 14.93
C VAL A 39 10.46 -21.48 14.67
N ALA A 40 10.40 -22.03 13.47
CA ALA A 40 11.12 -23.23 13.07
C ALA A 40 12.47 -22.96 12.40
N SER A 41 12.79 -21.70 12.09
CA SER A 41 14.05 -21.29 11.47
C SER A 41 14.52 -19.94 12.00
N ASP A 42 15.78 -19.56 11.77
CA ASP A 42 16.30 -18.23 12.15
C ASP A 42 15.85 -17.11 11.20
N TYR A 43 14.77 -17.33 10.44
CA TYR A 43 14.25 -16.37 9.50
C TYR A 43 13.63 -15.16 10.22
N CYS A 44 14.04 -13.97 9.81
CA CYS A 44 13.47 -12.71 10.27
C CYS A 44 13.36 -11.72 9.11
N GLY A 45 12.15 -11.22 8.88
CA GLY A 45 11.86 -10.18 7.90
C GLY A 45 11.14 -9.00 8.53
N ARG A 46 11.42 -7.79 8.07
CA ARG A 46 10.69 -6.57 8.42
C ARG A 46 10.28 -5.84 7.15
N SER A 47 9.06 -5.35 7.13
CA SER A 47 8.57 -4.52 6.02
C SER A 47 7.93 -3.26 6.56
N LYS A 48 8.35 -2.13 5.99
CA LYS A 48 7.70 -0.84 6.12
C LYS A 48 7.03 -0.49 4.81
N SER A 49 5.76 -0.14 4.86
CA SER A 49 4.96 0.15 3.66
C SER A 49 4.16 1.42 3.84
N GLN A 50 4.03 2.18 2.77
CA GLN A 50 3.09 3.29 2.64
C GLN A 50 2.13 2.96 1.50
N ILE A 51 0.84 3.18 1.73
CA ILE A 51 -0.21 2.91 0.75
C ILE A 51 -1.07 4.15 0.62
N TYR A 52 -1.19 4.67 -0.59
CA TYR A 52 -2.07 5.77 -0.93
C TYR A 52 -3.28 5.23 -1.71
N PHE A 53 -4.48 5.59 -1.27
CA PHE A 53 -5.73 5.27 -1.94
C PHE A 53 -6.35 6.55 -2.49
N ASP A 54 -6.79 6.50 -3.73
CA ASP A 54 -7.48 7.60 -4.40
C ASP A 54 -8.53 7.02 -5.36
N ASP A 55 -9.79 7.39 -5.14
CA ASP A 55 -10.94 6.75 -5.77
C ASP A 55 -10.87 5.21 -5.66
N ASN A 56 -10.90 4.46 -6.75
CA ASN A 56 -10.80 3.00 -6.77
C ASN A 56 -9.37 2.47 -6.99
N LYS A 57 -8.36 3.34 -6.90
CA LYS A 57 -6.96 3.02 -7.17
C LYS A 57 -6.15 3.02 -5.88
N PHE A 58 -5.07 2.26 -5.90
CA PHE A 58 -4.06 2.33 -4.87
C PHE A 58 -2.65 2.33 -5.45
N GLU A 59 -1.74 2.98 -4.74
CA GLU A 59 -0.31 2.90 -4.94
C GLU A 59 0.35 2.54 -3.61
N MET A 60 1.29 1.60 -3.65
CA MET A 60 1.99 1.10 -2.47
C MET A 60 3.49 1.13 -2.73
N LYS A 61 4.24 1.69 -1.79
CA LYS A 61 5.70 1.55 -1.71
C LYS A 61 6.06 0.79 -0.45
N SER A 62 6.97 -0.17 -0.55
CA SER A 62 7.49 -0.92 0.58
C SER A 62 9.01 -0.96 0.56
N VAL A 63 9.61 -0.88 1.73
CA VAL A 63 11.02 -1.23 1.98
C VAL A 63 11.02 -2.47 2.85
N VAL A 64 11.77 -3.48 2.44
CA VAL A 64 11.87 -4.76 3.15
C VAL A 64 13.32 -4.99 3.54
N GLU A 65 13.52 -5.40 4.79
CA GLU A 65 14.77 -5.94 5.33
C GLU A 65 14.55 -7.42 5.65
N GLU A 66 15.42 -8.30 5.15
CA GLU A 66 15.43 -9.71 5.54
C GLU A 66 16.81 -10.11 6.03
N ILE A 67 16.82 -10.93 7.08
CA ILE A 67 18.03 -11.57 7.61
C ILE A 67 18.09 -13.00 7.04
N THR A 68 19.17 -13.30 6.32
CA THR A 68 19.41 -14.64 5.79
C THR A 68 19.86 -15.62 6.88
N PRO A 69 19.85 -16.94 6.63
CA PRO A 69 20.41 -17.92 7.57
C PRO A 69 21.89 -17.68 7.94
N ASN A 70 22.63 -16.96 7.09
CA ASN A 70 24.03 -16.58 7.34
C ASN A 70 24.15 -15.26 8.12
N ASN A 71 23.05 -14.72 8.63
CA ASN A 71 22.94 -13.44 9.34
C ASN A 71 23.32 -12.21 8.48
N GLU A 72 23.20 -12.33 7.16
CA GLU A 72 23.37 -11.20 6.23
C GLU A 72 22.05 -10.46 6.04
N LYS A 73 22.10 -9.13 5.95
CA LYS A 73 20.93 -8.30 5.70
C LYS A 73 20.74 -8.03 4.22
N LEU A 74 19.55 -8.31 3.71
CA LEU A 74 19.13 -8.01 2.36
C LEU A 74 18.07 -6.92 2.39
N TYR A 75 18.22 -5.94 1.50
CA TYR A 75 17.28 -4.83 1.34
C TYR A 75 16.70 -4.82 -0.07
N PHE A 76 15.39 -4.64 -0.15
CA PHE A 76 14.74 -4.38 -1.43
C PHE A 76 13.57 -3.42 -1.25
N GLU A 77 13.33 -2.64 -2.30
CA GLU A 77 12.16 -1.79 -2.42
C GLU A 77 11.18 -2.43 -3.39
N THR A 78 9.91 -2.36 -3.07
CA THR A 78 8.84 -2.72 -4.01
C THR A 78 7.91 -1.55 -4.20
N GLN A 79 7.50 -1.31 -5.43
CA GLN A 79 6.40 -0.41 -5.75
C GLN A 79 5.31 -1.22 -6.43
N LYS A 80 4.06 -0.94 -6.08
CA LYS A 80 2.90 -1.63 -6.61
C LYS A 80 1.79 -0.64 -6.88
N LYS A 81 1.02 -0.92 -7.91
CA LYS A 81 -0.21 -0.20 -8.21
C LYS A 81 -1.32 -1.17 -8.53
N GLY A 82 -2.54 -0.70 -8.36
CA GLY A 82 -3.69 -1.49 -8.68
C GLY A 82 -4.99 -0.77 -8.41
N THR A 83 -6.04 -1.57 -8.41
CA THR A 83 -7.39 -1.14 -8.08
C THR A 83 -7.93 -1.95 -6.91
N TYR A 84 -8.93 -1.40 -6.23
CA TYR A 84 -9.67 -2.14 -5.22
C TYR A 84 -11.16 -1.99 -5.44
N LEU A 85 -11.91 -3.03 -5.06
CA LEU A 85 -13.36 -3.10 -5.21
C LEU A 85 -13.98 -3.42 -3.85
N SER A 86 -14.98 -2.64 -3.45
CA SER A 86 -15.82 -2.97 -2.30
C SER A 86 -16.76 -4.11 -2.66
N LEU A 87 -16.68 -5.21 -1.92
CA LEU A 87 -17.60 -6.35 -2.04
C LEU A 87 -18.75 -6.24 -1.02
N SER A 88 -18.47 -5.64 0.13
CA SER A 88 -19.43 -5.27 1.19
C SER A 88 -18.83 -4.15 2.06
N GLU A 89 -19.59 -3.66 3.04
CA GLU A 89 -19.17 -2.54 3.92
C GLU A 89 -17.74 -2.68 4.49
N ASN A 90 -17.30 -3.90 4.78
CA ASN A 90 -16.01 -4.16 5.41
C ASN A 90 -15.10 -5.08 4.61
N VAL A 91 -15.51 -5.54 3.43
CA VAL A 91 -14.76 -6.52 2.64
C VAL A 91 -14.41 -5.94 1.29
N TYR A 92 -13.12 -5.97 0.97
CA TYR A 92 -12.57 -5.40 -0.24
C TYR A 92 -11.73 -6.44 -0.97
N SER A 93 -11.72 -6.36 -2.30
CA SER A 93 -10.82 -7.13 -3.16
C SER A 93 -9.79 -6.20 -3.76
N MET A 94 -8.50 -6.54 -3.67
CA MET A 94 -7.43 -5.80 -4.35
C MET A 94 -7.00 -6.50 -5.64
N SER A 95 -6.74 -5.73 -6.70
CA SER A 95 -6.18 -6.23 -7.95
C SER A 95 -4.91 -5.47 -8.26
N PHE A 96 -3.79 -6.17 -8.34
CA PHE A 96 -2.50 -5.58 -8.69
C PHE A 96 -2.36 -5.52 -10.20
N THR A 97 -2.01 -4.36 -10.74
CA THR A 97 -1.80 -4.14 -12.18
C THR A 97 -0.34 -3.91 -12.51
N GLU A 98 0.43 -3.37 -11.56
CA GLU A 98 1.85 -3.11 -11.70
C GLU A 98 2.60 -3.55 -10.45
N HIS A 99 3.80 -4.07 -10.66
CA HIS A 99 4.76 -4.36 -9.62
C HIS A 99 6.16 -4.13 -10.17
N THR A 100 6.92 -3.32 -9.47
CA THR A 100 8.35 -3.16 -9.70
C THR A 100 9.07 -3.42 -8.39
N SER A 101 10.29 -3.93 -8.50
CA SER A 101 11.16 -4.06 -7.35
C SER A 101 12.57 -3.66 -7.72
N ASN A 102 13.20 -2.98 -6.78
CA ASN A 102 14.59 -2.60 -6.86
C ASN A 102 15.36 -3.30 -5.75
N PHE A 103 16.37 -4.08 -6.14
CA PHE A 103 17.23 -4.80 -5.22
C PHE A 103 18.41 -3.91 -4.87
N ILE A 104 18.38 -3.32 -3.68
CA ILE A 104 19.45 -2.42 -3.24
C ILE A 104 20.64 -3.29 -2.82
N GLY A 105 21.70 -3.28 -3.63
CA GLY A 105 22.95 -3.99 -3.33
C GLY A 105 22.98 -5.48 -3.72
N ASN A 106 21.87 -6.06 -4.18
CA ASN A 106 21.80 -7.47 -4.59
C ASN A 106 21.70 -7.60 -6.12
N LYS A 107 22.51 -8.49 -6.73
CA LYS A 107 22.52 -8.74 -8.18
C LYS A 107 21.34 -9.60 -8.69
N ARG A 108 20.61 -10.27 -7.79
CA ARG A 108 19.55 -11.25 -8.07
C ARG A 108 18.47 -11.18 -7.00
N LEU A 109 17.24 -11.56 -7.40
CA LEU A 109 16.11 -11.88 -6.53
C LEU A 109 16.48 -12.98 -5.50
N PRO A 110 16.54 -12.67 -4.20
CA PRO A 110 16.69 -13.69 -3.17
C PRO A 110 15.48 -14.63 -3.16
N GLU A 111 15.69 -15.92 -2.91
CA GLU A 111 14.60 -16.90 -2.76
C GLU A 111 14.19 -16.98 -1.29
N THR A 112 13.57 -15.92 -0.78
CA THR A 112 13.11 -15.83 0.61
C THR A 112 11.59 -15.90 0.72
N PRO A 113 11.04 -16.30 1.88
CA PRO A 113 9.60 -16.45 2.07
C PRO A 113 8.78 -15.19 1.77
N ILE A 114 9.20 -14.01 2.24
CA ILE A 114 8.49 -12.76 1.95
C ILE A 114 8.59 -12.42 0.46
N ILE A 115 9.73 -12.67 -0.19
CA ILE A 115 9.87 -12.45 -1.64
C ILE A 115 8.94 -13.38 -2.43
N ASN A 116 8.90 -14.67 -2.10
CA ASN A 116 7.97 -15.61 -2.71
C ASN A 116 6.51 -15.16 -2.52
N SER A 117 6.19 -14.60 -1.36
CA SER A 117 4.89 -13.99 -1.13
C SER A 117 4.66 -12.80 -2.08
N PHE A 118 5.59 -11.85 -2.16
CA PHE A 118 5.49 -10.65 -3.02
C PHE A 118 5.35 -10.96 -4.51
N TYR A 119 6.05 -11.99 -4.99
CA TYR A 119 6.11 -12.39 -6.40
C TYR A 119 5.14 -13.50 -6.78
N SER A 120 4.34 -14.02 -5.84
CA SER A 120 3.34 -15.04 -6.15
C SER A 120 2.37 -14.54 -7.22
N ALA A 121 2.24 -15.33 -8.31
CA ALA A 121 1.31 -15.05 -9.40
C ALA A 121 -0.15 -14.94 -8.91
N GLU A 122 -0.47 -15.58 -7.78
CA GLU A 122 -1.80 -15.50 -7.15
C GLU A 122 -2.17 -14.08 -6.74
N ARG A 123 -1.18 -13.21 -6.47
CA ARG A 123 -1.44 -11.79 -6.14
C ARG A 123 -2.00 -10.99 -7.31
N TYR A 124 -1.84 -11.44 -8.55
CA TYR A 124 -2.44 -10.75 -9.70
C TYR A 124 -3.86 -11.24 -9.97
N LEU A 125 -4.35 -12.26 -9.25
CA LEU A 125 -5.71 -12.75 -9.37
C LEU A 125 -6.65 -11.91 -8.49
N PRO A 126 -7.63 -11.20 -9.08
CA PRO A 126 -8.46 -10.24 -8.35
C PRO A 126 -9.24 -10.85 -7.18
N ASN A 127 -9.54 -12.15 -7.24
CA ASN A 127 -10.34 -12.89 -6.26
C ASN A 127 -9.53 -13.50 -5.11
N ARG A 128 -8.20 -13.34 -5.09
CA ARG A 128 -7.32 -13.92 -4.06
C ARG A 128 -6.85 -12.92 -3.00
N ASN A 129 -6.97 -11.63 -3.27
CA ASN A 129 -6.48 -10.58 -2.39
C ASN A 129 -7.61 -9.91 -1.61
N LEU A 130 -8.27 -10.68 -0.74
CA LEU A 130 -9.32 -10.14 0.11
C LEU A 130 -8.72 -9.42 1.32
N ILE A 131 -9.35 -8.30 1.65
CA ILE A 131 -9.09 -7.53 2.86
C ILE A 131 -10.41 -7.37 3.60
N GLU A 132 -10.38 -7.66 4.90
CA GLU A 132 -11.50 -7.43 5.80
C GLU A 132 -11.14 -6.40 6.86
N ILE A 133 -11.89 -5.30 6.90
CA ILE A 133 -11.70 -4.22 7.87
C ILE A 133 -12.42 -4.59 9.17
N LYS A 134 -11.66 -4.65 10.27
CA LYS A 134 -12.15 -5.00 11.60
C LYS A 134 -12.40 -3.79 12.48
N HIS A 135 -11.66 -2.72 12.26
CA HIS A 135 -11.82 -1.48 13.02
C HIS A 135 -11.43 -0.27 12.17
N ARG A 136 -12.18 0.82 12.30
CA ARG A 136 -11.87 2.13 11.71
C ARG A 136 -11.87 3.18 12.82
N SER A 137 -10.83 3.99 12.83
CA SER A 137 -10.76 5.22 13.63
C SER A 137 -10.30 6.38 12.75
N GLU A 138 -10.21 7.57 13.33
CA GLU A 138 -9.68 8.75 12.65
C GLU A 138 -8.18 8.62 12.34
N ASN A 139 -7.42 7.87 13.17
CA ASN A 139 -5.96 7.83 13.11
C ASN A 139 -5.41 6.49 12.62
N TYR A 140 -6.22 5.43 12.62
CA TYR A 140 -5.76 4.10 12.22
C TYR A 140 -6.89 3.17 11.79
N LEU A 141 -6.50 2.11 11.09
CA LEU A 141 -7.37 1.05 10.63
C LEU A 141 -6.79 -0.31 11.04
N ILE A 142 -7.65 -1.25 11.46
CA ILE A 142 -7.24 -2.64 11.69
C ILE A 142 -7.92 -3.51 10.64
N LEU A 143 -7.13 -4.34 9.96
CA LEU A 143 -7.61 -5.23 8.91
C LEU A 143 -7.03 -6.64 9.04
N ILE A 144 -7.72 -7.60 8.44
CA ILE A 144 -7.18 -8.91 8.05
C ILE A 144 -6.83 -8.82 6.58
N SER A 145 -5.58 -9.14 6.23
CA SER A 145 -5.07 -9.15 4.87
C SER A 145 -4.72 -10.57 4.41
N PHE A 146 -4.66 -10.75 3.09
CA PHE A 146 -4.13 -11.94 2.43
C PHE A 146 -2.60 -12.11 2.56
N ILE A 147 -1.89 -11.13 3.13
CA ILE A 147 -0.42 -11.17 3.26
C ILE A 147 -0.03 -12.36 4.16
N ASN A 148 1.03 -13.07 3.78
CA ASN A 148 1.56 -14.24 4.51
C ASN A 148 0.52 -15.34 4.80
N GLY A 149 -0.49 -15.49 3.94
CA GLY A 149 -1.55 -16.48 4.11
C GLY A 149 -2.67 -16.06 5.07
N GLY A 150 -2.66 -14.81 5.55
CA GLY A 150 -3.61 -14.30 6.51
C GLY A 150 -2.89 -13.55 7.63
N GLN A 151 -2.90 -12.22 7.60
CA GLN A 151 -2.22 -11.41 8.61
C GLN A 151 -3.09 -10.24 9.06
N ILE A 152 -3.22 -10.08 10.38
CA ILE A 152 -3.83 -8.90 11.00
C ILE A 152 -2.82 -7.77 10.98
N LEU A 153 -3.21 -6.62 10.45
CA LEU A 153 -2.38 -5.43 10.34
C LEU A 153 -3.10 -4.22 10.93
N ALA A 154 -2.33 -3.35 11.59
CA ALA A 154 -2.73 -2.01 11.94
C ALA A 154 -2.07 -1.03 10.96
N LEU A 155 -2.87 -0.12 10.42
CA LEU A 155 -2.49 0.89 9.45
C LEU A 155 -2.67 2.25 10.11
N GLU A 156 -1.61 3.04 10.24
CA GLU A 156 -1.70 4.44 10.68
C GLU A 156 -2.21 5.29 9.51
N ARG A 157 -3.12 6.23 9.75
CA ARG A 157 -3.75 7.09 8.73
C ARG A 157 -3.10 8.47 8.71
N HIS A 158 -2.90 9.03 7.52
CA HIS A 158 -2.39 10.38 7.28
C HIS A 158 -3.32 11.21 6.38
#